data_AF-A0A252E1Z3-F1
#
_entry.id   AF-A0A252E1Z3-F1
#
_cell.length_a   1.000
_cell.length_b   1.000
_cell.length_c   1.000
_cell.angle_alpha   90.00
_cell.angle_beta   90.00
_cell.angle_gamma   90.00
#
_symmetry.space_group_name_H-M   'P 1'
#
loop_
_entity.id
_entity.type
_entity.pdbx_description
1 polymer ?
#
loop_
_entity_poly.entity_id
_entity_poly.type
_entity_poly.pdbx_seq_one_letter_code
_entity_poly.pdbx_strand_id
1 'polypeptide(L)'
;MGKAGKALRQVLDIYGISQNKLAVTMGTGRPNVHRWVNEIRDPVADTVLEIRDALKKINPVAAQEFIRLYLGDADEDENHQ
;
A
#
# COMPACT_ATOMS: atom_id res chain seq x y z
N MET A 1 13.54 -2.10 5.15
CA MET A 1 12.49 -1.88 4.12
C MET A 1 11.19 -1.58 4.82
N GLY A 2 10.31 -0.84 4.15
CA GLY A 2 9.12 -0.31 4.77
C GLY A 2 7.91 -1.24 4.66
N LYS A 3 7.36 -1.69 5.81
CA LYS A 3 6.27 -2.68 5.83
C LYS A 3 5.04 -2.22 5.05
N ALA A 4 4.73 -0.93 5.14
CA ALA A 4 3.57 -0.36 4.46
C ALA A 4 3.79 -0.22 2.94
N GLY A 5 5.00 0.18 2.50
CA GLY A 5 5.33 0.26 1.07
C GLY A 5 5.22 -1.10 0.36
N LYS A 6 5.75 -2.16 0.99
CA LYS A 6 5.66 -3.54 0.47
C LYS A 6 4.21 -4.03 0.36
N ALA A 7 3.45 -3.93 1.45
CA ALA A 7 2.04 -4.30 1.46
C ALA A 7 1.24 -3.52 0.40
N LEU A 8 1.51 -2.23 0.25
CA LEU A 8 0.84 -1.41 -0.76
C LEU A 8 1.17 -1.89 -2.17
N ARG A 9 2.44 -2.11 -2.49
CA ARG A 9 2.87 -2.61 -3.80
C ARG A 9 2.17 -3.92 -4.15
N GLN A 10 2.20 -4.90 -3.25
CA GLN A 10 1.55 -6.20 -3.46
C GLN A 10 0.05 -6.06 -3.73
N VAL A 11 -0.67 -5.24 -2.96
CA VAL A 11 -2.11 -5.02 -3.19
C VAL A 11 -2.38 -4.35 -4.53
N LEU A 12 -1.59 -3.35 -4.91
CA LEU A 12 -1.77 -2.70 -6.21
C LEU A 12 -1.59 -3.70 -7.36
N ASP A 13 -0.60 -4.59 -7.25
CA ASP A 13 -0.32 -5.62 -8.26
C ASP A 13 -1.41 -6.70 -8.30
N ILE A 14 -1.78 -7.28 -7.15
CA ILE A 14 -2.79 -8.36 -7.04
C ILE A 14 -4.16 -7.92 -7.58
N TYR A 15 -4.57 -6.68 -7.27
CA TYR A 15 -5.89 -6.18 -7.63
C TYR A 15 -5.89 -5.30 -8.89
N GLY A 16 -4.76 -5.17 -9.59
CA GLY A 16 -4.63 -4.39 -10.82
C GLY A 16 -4.92 -2.88 -10.64
N ILE A 17 -4.62 -2.33 -9.45
CA ILE A 17 -4.89 -0.94 -9.11
C ILE A 17 -3.68 -0.09 -9.49
N SER A 18 -3.84 0.82 -10.45
CA SER A 18 -2.73 1.73 -10.81
C SER A 18 -2.42 2.73 -9.68
N GLN A 19 -1.14 3.09 -9.53
CA GLN A 19 -0.70 4.15 -8.60
C GLN A 19 -1.45 5.47 -8.83
N ASN A 20 -1.78 5.79 -10.09
CA ASN A 20 -2.55 6.98 -10.43
C ASN A 20 -3.99 6.91 -9.91
N LYS A 21 -4.64 5.76 -10.03
CA LYS A 21 -6.00 5.57 -9.50
C LYS A 21 -6.02 5.80 -7.99
N LEU A 22 -5.08 5.21 -7.26
CA LEU A 22 -4.96 5.43 -5.82
C LEU A 22 -4.70 6.90 -5.48
N ALA A 23 -3.76 7.55 -6.18
CA ALA A 23 -3.42 8.96 -5.95
C ALA A 23 -4.65 9.88 -6.11
N VAL A 24 -5.41 9.71 -7.19
CA VAL A 24 -6.64 10.48 -7.45
C VAL A 24 -7.69 10.21 -6.36
N THR A 25 -7.88 8.96 -5.94
CA THR A 25 -8.86 8.62 -4.89
C THR A 25 -8.46 9.17 -3.51
N MET A 26 -7.16 9.26 -3.22
CA MET A 26 -6.64 9.88 -2.00
C MET A 26 -6.64 11.42 -2.04
N GLY A 27 -6.79 12.03 -3.21
CA GLY A 27 -6.58 13.48 -3.37
C GLY A 27 -5.12 13.90 -3.16
N THR A 28 -4.17 12.98 -3.36
CA THR A 28 -2.74 13.22 -3.19
C THR A 28 -2.00 13.18 -4.53
N GLY A 29 -0.75 13.63 -4.56
CA GLY A 29 0.06 13.59 -5.77
C GLY A 29 0.56 12.17 -6.09
N ARG A 30 0.56 11.79 -7.38
CA ARG A 30 1.21 10.55 -7.87
C ARG A 30 2.65 10.36 -7.35
N PRO A 31 3.50 11.40 -7.22
CA PRO A 31 4.85 11.23 -6.67
C PRO A 31 4.86 10.70 -5.23
N ASN A 32 3.83 10.97 -4.42
CA ASN A 32 3.75 10.45 -3.05
C ASN A 32 3.54 8.93 -3.10
N VAL A 33 2.54 8.48 -3.88
CA VAL A 33 2.26 7.05 -4.09
C VAL A 33 3.46 6.32 -4.69
N HIS A 34 4.14 6.93 -5.66
CA HIS A 34 5.35 6.37 -6.26
C HIS A 34 6.45 6.13 -5.22
N ARG A 35 6.67 7.08 -4.29
CA ARG A 35 7.68 6.92 -3.25
C ARG A 35 7.35 5.79 -2.26
N TRP A 36 6.07 5.59 -1.94
CA TRP A 36 5.63 4.50 -1.07
C TRP A 36 5.79 3.14 -1.76
N VAL A 37 5.32 3.01 -3.00
CA VAL A 37 5.33 1.74 -3.75
C VAL A 37 6.75 1.29 -4.13
N ASN A 38 7.66 2.23 -4.37
CA ASN A 38 9.08 1.93 -4.65
C ASN A 38 9.95 1.96 -3.39
N GLU A 39 9.34 1.99 -2.20
CA GLU A 39 10.04 1.92 -0.91
C GLU A 39 11.11 3.03 -0.70
N ILE A 40 10.98 4.15 -1.44
CA ILE A 40 11.86 5.34 -1.30
C ILE A 40 11.61 6.01 0.05
N ARG A 41 10.35 6.05 0.46
CA ARG A 41 9.91 6.56 1.77
C ARG A 41 8.66 5.82 2.16
N ASP A 42 8.57 5.38 3.41
CA ASP A 42 7.36 4.75 3.92
C ASP A 42 6.28 5.78 4.24
N PRO A 43 4.99 5.45 4.04
CA PRO A 43 3.89 6.27 4.55
C PRO A 43 3.92 6.28 6.09
N VAL A 44 3.58 7.42 6.69
CA VAL A 44 3.43 7.52 8.14
C VAL A 44 2.13 6.83 8.59
N ALA A 45 1.98 6.57 9.90
CA ALA A 45 0.86 5.82 10.46
C ALA A 45 -0.51 6.36 10.01
N ASP A 46 -0.72 7.68 10.03
CA ASP A 46 -1.97 8.30 9.58
C ASP A 46 -2.22 8.05 8.08
N THR A 47 -1.17 8.13 7.26
CA THR A 47 -1.24 7.86 5.82
C THR A 47 -1.59 6.40 5.53
N VAL A 48 -1.21 5.45 6.38
CA VAL A 48 -1.63 4.04 6.23
C VAL A 48 -3.16 3.91 6.31
N LEU A 49 -3.80 4.66 7.22
CA LEU A 49 -5.26 4.68 7.33
C LEU A 49 -5.91 5.35 6.11
N GLU A 50 -5.33 6.44 5.61
CA GLU A 50 -5.79 7.10 4.39
C GLU A 50 -5.67 6.20 3.15
N ILE A 51 -4.58 5.43 3.03
CA ILE A 51 -4.38 4.44 1.97
C ILE A 51 -5.47 3.37 2.04
N ARG A 52 -5.71 2.80 3.23
CA ARG A 52 -6.79 1.83 3.45
C ARG A 52 -8.14 2.39 3.01
N ASP A 53 -8.47 3.61 3.41
CA ASP A 53 -9.76 4.21 3.12
C ASP A 53 -9.94 4.53 1.64
N ALA A 54 -8.86 4.94 0.95
CA ALA A 54 -8.87 5.12 -0.49
C ALA A 54 -8.98 3.79 -1.24
N LEU A 55 -8.22 2.77 -0.83
CA LEU A 55 -8.37 1.41 -1.36
C LEU A 55 -9.80 0.91 -1.16
N LYS A 56 -10.43 1.18 -0.02
CA LYS A 56 -11.80 0.74 0.26
C LYS A 56 -12.82 1.34 -0.70
N LYS A 57 -12.59 2.58 -1.14
CA LYS A 57 -13.41 3.25 -2.18
C LYS A 57 -13.19 2.65 -3.57
N ILE A 58 -12.01 2.09 -3.86
CA ILE A 58 -11.68 1.48 -5.16
C ILE A 58 -12.13 0.03 -5.21
N ASN A 59 -11.72 -0.76 -4.20
CA ASN A 59 -12.02 -2.17 -4.02
C ASN A 59 -11.97 -2.49 -2.51
N PRO A 60 -13.11 -2.78 -1.86
CA PRO A 60 -13.16 -3.10 -0.43
C PRO A 60 -12.28 -4.30 -0.02
N VAL A 61 -12.11 -5.29 -0.90
CA VAL A 61 -11.27 -6.48 -0.64
C VAL A 61 -9.79 -6.09 -0.64
N ALA A 62 -9.36 -5.24 -1.56
CA ALA A 62 -7.99 -4.72 -1.62
C ALA A 62 -7.61 -3.96 -0.33
N ALA A 63 -8.56 -3.23 0.26
CA ALA A 63 -8.33 -2.53 1.53
C ALA A 63 -8.15 -3.49 2.72
N GLN A 64 -8.93 -4.56 2.76
CA GLN A 64 -8.80 -5.60 3.78
C GLN A 64 -7.45 -6.31 3.64
N GLU A 65 -7.08 -6.67 2.41
CA GLU A 65 -5.79 -7.32 2.14
C GLU A 65 -4.61 -6.41 2.47
N PHE A 66 -4.71 -5.10 2.19
CA PHE A 66 -3.67 -4.15 2.56
C PHE A 66 -3.40 -4.13 4.07
N ILE A 67 -4.46 -4.12 4.89
CA ILE A 67 -4.31 -4.19 6.35
C ILE A 67 -3.83 -5.56 6.80
N ARG A 68 -4.30 -6.65 6.16
CA ARG A 68 -3.83 -8.01 6.44
C ARG A 68 -2.32 -8.12 6.22
N LEU A 69 -1.82 -7.67 5.08
CA LEU A 69 -0.40 -7.67 4.72
C LEU A 69 0.42 -6.72 5.62
N TYR A 70 -0.10 -5.51 5.87
CA TYR A 70 0.56 -4.54 6.75
C TYR A 70 0.62 -4.99 8.22
N LEU A 71 -0.27 -5.87 8.68
CA LEU A 71 -0.23 -6.42 10.04
C LEU A 71 0.46 -7.79 10.10
N GLY A 72 0.25 -8.66 9.11
CA GLY A 72 0.61 -10.08 9.13
C GLY A 72 1.87 -10.48 8.34
N ASP A 73 2.17 -9.87 7.20
CA ASP A 73 3.21 -10.38 6.26
C ASP A 73 4.56 -9.63 6.40
N ALA A 74 4.93 -9.18 7.61
CA ALA A 74 6.32 -8.73 7.85
C ALA A 74 7.33 -9.88 7.94
N ASP A 75 6.86 -11.12 8.06
CA ASP A 75 7.71 -12.23 8.52
C ASP A 75 8.30 -13.08 7.37
N GLU A 76 8.15 -12.69 6.10
CA GLU A 76 8.76 -13.41 4.96
C GLU A 76 10.12 -12.83 4.47
N ASP A 77 10.66 -11.80 5.14
CA ASP A 77 12.03 -11.31 4.85
C ASP A 77 13.11 -11.91 5.78
N GLU A 78 12.82 -12.96 6.56
CA GLU A 78 13.82 -13.65 7.41
C GLU A 78 14.19 -15.09 6.96
N ASN A 79 13.72 -15.56 5.80
CA ASN A 79 14.10 -16.89 5.34
C ASN A 79 14.30 -16.97 3.83
N HIS A 80 15.44 -16.48 3.36
CA HIS A 80 16.12 -17.01 2.16
C HIS A 80 17.64 -16.89 2.37
N GLN A 81 18.17 -17.92 3.04
CA GLN A 81 19.46 -18.64 2.85
C GLN A 81 20.79 -17.88 2.80
#